data_AF-A0A1Q7MYT9-F1
#
_entry.id   AF-A0A1Q7MYT9-F1
#
_cell.length_a   1.000
_cell.length_b   1.000
_cell.length_c   1.000
_cell.angle_alpha   90.00
_cell.angle_beta   90.00
_cell.angle_gamma   90.00
#
_symmetry.space_group_name_H-M   'P 1'
#
loop_
_entity.id
_entity.type
_entity.pdbx_description
1 polymer ?
#
loop_
_entity_poly.entity_id
_entity_poly.type
_entity_poly.pdbx_seq_one_letter_code
_entity_poly.pdbx_strand_id
1 'polypeptide(L)'
;MTLLLLFLQVEGTRTVDVPNAMGAHTWFIILAVGAFLLWSLSYSIELHKEALARKKGREDLVHRKEELIDQIANLETQKESGAIAEKKYKQDLKDLKFHLAKVLEKLGTKV
;
A
#
# COMPACT_ATOMS: atom_id res chain seq x y z
N MET A 1 36.14 46.56 -48.91
CA MET A 1 36.87 45.37 -48.45
C MET A 1 37.11 45.32 -46.93
N THR A 2 36.55 46.27 -46.16
CA THR A 2 36.64 46.28 -44.68
C THR A 2 35.39 45.72 -43.99
N LEU A 3 34.24 45.67 -44.66
CA LEU A 3 33.01 45.09 -44.12
C LEU A 3 32.98 43.55 -44.15
N LEU A 4 33.65 42.92 -45.12
CA LEU A 4 33.75 41.45 -45.21
C LEU A 4 34.61 40.83 -44.09
N LEU A 5 35.60 41.56 -43.59
CA LEU A 5 36.45 41.12 -42.48
C LEU A 5 35.74 41.22 -41.11
N LEU A 6 34.78 42.16 -40.98
CA LEU A 6 33.96 42.32 -39.78
C LEU A 6 32.94 41.18 -39.62
N PHE A 7 32.34 40.71 -40.71
CA PHE A 7 31.47 39.51 -40.67
C PHE A 7 32.25 38.22 -40.41
N LEU A 8 33.50 38.12 -40.89
CA LEU A 8 34.36 36.95 -40.68
C LEU A 8 34.89 36.87 -39.23
N GLN A 9 35.02 38.00 -38.53
CA GLN A 9 35.30 38.03 -37.08
C GLN A 9 34.09 37.63 -36.22
N VAL A 10 32.86 37.84 -36.68
CA VAL A 10 31.64 37.45 -35.94
C VAL A 10 31.41 35.93 -36.00
N GLU A 11 31.93 35.23 -37.01
CA GLU A 11 31.88 33.76 -37.08
C GLU A 11 33.07 33.06 -36.38
N GLY A 12 34.12 33.80 -36.01
CA GLY A 12 35.37 33.26 -35.46
C GLY A 12 35.41 33.05 -33.93
N THR A 13 34.37 33.41 -33.19
CA THR A 13 34.30 33.22 -31.73
C THR A 13 33.03 32.51 -31.28
N ARG A 14 32.51 31.58 -32.09
CA ARG A 14 31.78 30.47 -31.48
C ARG A 14 32.83 29.55 -30.88
N THR A 15 33.23 29.86 -29.64
CA THR A 15 33.67 28.81 -28.73
C THR A 15 32.59 27.76 -28.83
N VAL A 16 32.92 26.63 -29.47
CA VAL A 16 32.13 25.42 -29.30
C VAL A 16 31.93 25.32 -27.81
N ASP A 17 30.69 25.46 -27.35
CA ASP A 17 30.32 25.20 -25.96
C ASP A 17 30.62 23.71 -25.77
N VAL A 18 31.88 23.40 -25.47
CA VAL A 18 32.29 22.10 -25.00
C VAL A 18 31.46 21.93 -23.75
N PRO A 19 30.57 20.92 -23.67
CA PRO A 19 29.75 20.75 -22.49
C PRO A 19 30.71 20.68 -21.31
N ASN A 20 30.66 21.70 -20.45
CA ASN A 20 31.56 21.80 -19.31
C ASN A 20 31.43 20.45 -18.58
N ALA A 21 32.51 19.65 -18.53
CA ALA A 21 32.47 18.33 -17.93
C ALA A 21 31.96 18.41 -16.48
N MET A 22 32.24 19.53 -15.83
CA MET A 22 31.73 19.90 -14.51
C MET A 22 30.20 20.11 -14.48
N GLY A 23 29.63 20.72 -15.54
CA GLY A 23 28.18 20.89 -15.72
C GLY A 23 27.48 19.56 -16.00
N ALA A 24 27.99 18.74 -16.92
CA ALA A 24 27.44 17.41 -17.21
C ALA A 24 27.44 16.51 -15.96
N HIS A 25 28.52 16.56 -15.18
CA HIS A 25 28.60 15.84 -13.91
C HIS A 25 27.59 16.35 -12.88
N THR A 26 27.38 17.67 -12.79
CA THR A 26 26.38 18.27 -11.90
C THR A 26 24.96 17.84 -12.27
N TRP A 27 24.62 17.82 -13.56
CA TRP A 27 23.33 17.31 -14.04
C TRP A 27 23.13 15.83 -13.72
N PHE A 28 24.18 15.01 -13.85
CA PHE A 28 24.13 13.60 -13.47
C PHE A 28 23.84 13.41 -11.97
N ILE A 29 24.48 14.21 -11.10
CA ILE A 29 24.24 14.17 -9.65
C ILE A 29 22.79 14.56 -9.32
N ILE A 30 22.29 15.63 -9.95
CA ILE A 30 20.89 16.08 -9.76
C ILE A 30 19.91 14.96 -10.16
N LEU A 31 20.14 14.32 -11.31
CA LEU A 31 19.30 13.21 -11.78
C LEU A 31 19.40 11.99 -10.85
N ALA A 32 20.59 11.64 -10.39
CA ALA A 32 20.81 10.52 -9.48
C ALA A 32 20.11 10.74 -8.13
N VAL A 33 20.23 11.95 -7.56
CA VAL A 33 19.56 12.33 -6.32
C VAL A 33 18.04 12.38 -6.52
N GLY A 34 17.56 12.92 -7.64
CA GLY A 34 16.13 12.94 -7.96
C GLY A 34 15.52 11.54 -8.09
N ALA A 35 16.21 10.63 -8.78
CA ALA A 35 15.80 9.24 -8.92
C ALA A 35 15.81 8.51 -7.57
N PHE A 36 16.83 8.75 -6.73
CA PHE A 36 16.92 8.18 -5.39
C PHE A 36 15.78 8.67 -4.49
N LEU A 37 15.47 9.96 -4.50
CA LEU A 37 14.34 10.52 -3.75
C LEU A 37 13.00 9.95 -4.22
N LEU A 38 12.79 9.83 -5.53
CA LEU A 38 11.57 9.23 -6.07
C LEU A 38 11.42 7.76 -5.66
N TRP A 39 12.52 7.00 -5.69
CA TRP A 39 12.55 5.62 -5.21
C TRP A 39 12.23 5.54 -3.71
N SER A 40 12.81 6.42 -2.89
CA SER A 40 12.54 6.46 -1.45
C SER A 40 11.08 6.80 -1.12
N LEU A 41 10.45 7.68 -1.90
CA LEU A 41 9.04 8.03 -1.76
C LEU A 41 8.13 6.87 -2.17
N SER A 42 8.41 6.21 -3.30
CA SER A 42 7.68 5.00 -3.70
C SER A 42 7.78 3.90 -2.64
N TYR A 43 8.99 3.65 -2.12
CA TYR A 43 9.22 2.66 -1.08
C TYR A 43 8.46 2.98 0.21
N SER A 44 8.48 4.25 0.64
CA SER A 44 7.71 4.70 1.80
C SER A 44 6.20 4.51 1.61
N ILE A 45 5.67 4.82 0.42
CA ILE A 45 4.25 4.63 0.09
C ILE A 45 3.87 3.15 0.07
N GLU A 46 4.71 2.27 -0.46
CA GLU A 46 4.50 0.82 -0.41
C GLU A 46 4.49 0.30 1.03
N LEU A 47 5.41 0.76 1.87
CA LEU A 47 5.46 0.39 3.28
C LEU A 47 4.18 0.84 4.02
N HIS A 48 3.69 2.04 3.72
CA HIS A 48 2.43 2.55 4.27
C HIS A 48 1.21 1.77 3.76
N LYS A 49 1.19 1.38 2.48
CA LYS A 49 0.14 0.53 1.90
C LYS A 49 0.14 -0.85 2.52
N GLU A 50 1.30 -1.45 2.76
CA GLU A 50 1.41 -2.74 3.44
C GLU A 50 0.96 -2.65 4.90
N ALA A 51 1.34 -1.60 5.62
CA ALA A 51 0.89 -1.36 6.99
C ALA A 51 -0.63 -1.14 7.07
N LEU A 52 -1.20 -0.40 6.11
CA LEU A 52 -2.65 -0.20 5.98
C LEU A 52 -3.38 -1.48 5.58
N ALA A 53 -2.82 -2.29 4.68
CA ALA A 53 -3.39 -3.58 4.29
C ALA A 53 -3.42 -4.56 5.47
N ARG A 54 -2.37 -4.58 6.30
CA ARG A 54 -2.34 -5.36 7.55
C ARG A 54 -3.39 -4.87 8.55
N LYS A 55 -3.56 -3.55 8.70
CA LYS A 55 -4.60 -2.97 9.57
C LYS A 55 -6.01 -3.29 9.07
N LYS A 56 -6.27 -3.08 7.78
CA LYS A 56 -7.56 -3.39 7.13
C LYS A 56 -7.91 -4.88 7.24
N GLY A 57 -6.95 -5.77 6.98
CA GLY A 57 -7.16 -7.21 7.14
C GLY A 57 -7.48 -7.62 8.58
N ARG A 58 -6.90 -6.92 9.58
CA ARG A 58 -7.22 -7.12 10.99
C ARG A 58 -8.60 -6.56 11.37
N GLU A 59 -8.97 -5.39 10.86
CA GLU A 59 -10.29 -4.80 11.05
C GLU A 59 -11.40 -5.67 10.43
N ASP A 60 -11.19 -6.18 9.22
CA ASP A 60 -12.11 -7.12 8.56
C ASP A 60 -12.29 -8.41 9.40
N LEU A 61 -11.20 -8.92 9.99
CA LEU A 61 -11.23 -10.08 10.89
C LEU A 61 -11.99 -9.79 12.20
N VAL A 62 -11.86 -8.58 12.75
CA VAL A 62 -12.61 -8.14 13.94
C VAL A 62 -14.09 -8.02 13.60
N HIS A 63 -14.44 -7.40 12.48
CA HIS A 63 -15.83 -7.25 12.08
C HIS A 63 -16.51 -8.60 11.86
N ARG A 64 -15.79 -9.57 11.28
CA ARG A 64 -16.27 -10.94 11.08
C ARG A 64 -16.42 -11.72 12.39
N LYS A 65 -15.61 -11.40 13.41
CA LYS A 65 -15.78 -11.93 14.77
C LYS A 65 -17.07 -11.37 15.39
N GLU A 66 -17.32 -10.06 15.29
CA GLU A 66 -18.57 -9.43 15.77
C GLU A 66 -19.79 -10.07 15.11
N GLU A 67 -19.77 -10.23 13.78
CA GLU A 67 -20.89 -10.81 13.03
C GLU A 67 -21.20 -12.25 13.46
N LEU A 68 -20.16 -13.07 13.70
CA LEU A 68 -20.35 -14.44 14.20
C LEU A 68 -20.92 -14.46 15.63
N ILE A 69 -20.58 -13.49 16.48
CA ILE A 69 -21.16 -13.33 17.82
C ILE A 69 -22.64 -12.97 17.71
N ASP A 70 -22.99 -12.03 16.84
CA ASP A 70 -24.39 -11.64 16.60
C ASP A 70 -25.23 -12.79 16.03
N GLN A 71 -24.65 -13.61 15.14
CA GLN A 71 -25.32 -14.83 14.63
C GLN A 71 -25.56 -15.87 15.73
N ILE A 72 -24.62 -16.02 16.67
CA ILE A 72 -24.79 -16.90 17.83
C ILE A 72 -25.90 -16.36 18.75
N ALA A 73 -25.89 -15.06 19.05
CA ALA A 73 -26.92 -14.42 19.87
C ALA A 73 -28.32 -14.53 19.24
N ASN A 74 -28.42 -14.36 17.91
CA ASN A 74 -29.65 -14.56 17.17
C ASN A 74 -30.13 -16.02 17.20
N LEU A 75 -29.23 -17.00 17.07
CA LEU A 75 -29.60 -18.41 17.21
C LEU A 75 -30.06 -18.77 18.63
N GLU A 76 -29.45 -18.18 19.66
CA GLU A 76 -29.90 -18.32 21.04
C GLU A 76 -31.32 -17.74 21.21
N THR A 77 -31.57 -16.56 20.65
CA THR A 77 -32.90 -15.91 20.66
C THR A 77 -33.94 -16.74 19.89
N GLN A 78 -33.56 -17.34 18.76
CA GLN A 78 -34.45 -18.21 17.97
C GLN A 78 -34.73 -19.56 18.66
N LYS A 79 -33.79 -20.05 19.47
CA LYS A 79 -34.00 -21.22 20.33
C LYS A 79 -34.93 -20.87 21.49
N GLU A 80 -34.74 -19.72 22.14
CA GLU A 80 -35.58 -19.24 23.25
C GLU A 80 -37.03 -18.99 22.81
N SER A 81 -37.22 -18.49 21.59
CA SER A 81 -38.55 -18.32 20.97
C SER A 81 -39.17 -19.62 20.43
N GLY A 82 -38.47 -20.76 20.52
CA GLY A 82 -38.94 -22.06 20.04
C GLY A 82 -39.01 -22.19 18.52
N ALA A 83 -38.42 -21.26 17.77
CA ALA A 83 -38.46 -21.21 16.31
C ALA A 83 -37.58 -22.27 15.62
N ILE A 84 -36.66 -22.92 16.35
CA ILE A 84 -35.73 -23.92 15.80
C ILE A 84 -35.78 -25.22 16.60
N ALA A 85 -35.75 -26.34 15.90
CA ALA A 85 -35.58 -27.67 16.49
C ALA A 85 -34.21 -27.79 17.19
N GLU A 86 -34.19 -28.37 18.40
CA GLU A 86 -32.99 -28.46 19.25
C GLU A 86 -31.80 -29.17 18.57
N LYS A 87 -32.09 -30.15 17.69
CA LYS A 87 -31.07 -30.86 16.91
C LYS A 87 -30.37 -29.95 15.90
N LYS A 88 -31.13 -29.06 15.25
CA LYS A 88 -30.62 -28.10 14.27
C LYS A 88 -29.85 -26.97 14.97
N TYR A 89 -30.37 -26.46 16.08
CA TYR A 89 -29.67 -25.50 16.94
C TYR A 89 -28.30 -26.02 17.40
N LYS A 90 -28.20 -27.27 17.88
CA LYS A 90 -26.93 -27.86 18.32
C LYS A 90 -25.91 -28.00 17.18
N GLN A 91 -26.37 -28.28 15.96
CA GLN A 91 -25.50 -28.37 14.79
C GLN A 91 -24.98 -26.99 14.38
N ASP A 92 -25.88 -26.02 14.18
CA ASP A 92 -25.53 -24.67 13.74
C ASP A 92 -24.65 -23.94 14.76
N LEU A 93 -24.90 -24.15 16.06
CA LEU A 93 -24.08 -23.61 17.14
C LEU A 93 -22.67 -24.22 17.16
N LYS A 94 -22.53 -25.52 16.84
CA LYS A 94 -21.21 -26.15 16.75
C LYS A 94 -20.42 -25.60 15.57
N ASP A 95 -21.06 -25.43 14.42
CA ASP A 95 -20.44 -24.89 13.21
C ASP A 95 -20.04 -23.42 13.39
N LEU A 96 -20.89 -22.59 13.99
CA LEU A 96 -20.57 -21.19 14.30
C LEU A 96 -19.46 -21.05 15.34
N LYS A 97 -19.45 -21.89 16.38
CA LYS A 97 -18.34 -21.92 17.35
C LYS A 97 -17.03 -22.34 16.68
N PHE A 98 -17.07 -23.28 15.74
CA PHE A 98 -15.89 -23.67 14.95
C PHE A 98 -15.40 -22.52 14.06
N HIS A 99 -16.31 -21.82 13.38
CA HIS A 99 -15.96 -20.64 12.59
C HIS A 99 -15.39 -19.50 13.44
N LEU A 100 -15.96 -19.25 14.61
CA LEU A 100 -15.48 -18.26 15.56
C LEU A 100 -14.09 -18.63 16.10
N ALA A 101 -13.87 -19.89 16.46
CA ALA A 101 -12.55 -20.38 16.89
C ALA A 101 -11.49 -20.18 15.79
N LYS A 102 -11.83 -20.46 14.52
CA LYS A 102 -10.93 -20.27 13.38
C LYS A 102 -10.62 -18.79 13.10
N VAL A 103 -11.58 -17.89 13.31
CA VAL A 103 -11.37 -16.44 13.18
C VAL A 103 -10.54 -15.91 14.35
N LEU A 104 -10.77 -16.39 15.59
CA LEU A 104 -9.96 -16.07 16.75
C LEU A 104 -8.52 -16.57 16.63
N GLU A 105 -8.31 -17.77 16.09
CA GLU A 105 -6.97 -18.32 15.83
C GLU A 105 -6.19 -17.44 14.86
N LYS A 106 -6.85 -16.95 13.79
CA LYS A 106 -6.28 -15.99 12.83
C LYS A 106 -6.03 -14.59 13.42
N LEU A 107 -6.80 -14.17 14.42
CA LEU A 107 -6.58 -12.93 15.17
C LEU A 107 -5.47 -13.10 16.23
N GLY A 108 -5.31 -14.30 16.78
CA GLY A 108 -4.37 -14.65 17.85
C GLY A 108 -2.98 -15.04 17.36
N THR A 109 -2.84 -15.43 16.09
CA THR A 109 -1.54 -15.56 15.42
C THR A 109 -0.94 -14.16 15.23
N LYS A 110 -0.30 -13.68 16.31
CA LYS A 110 0.62 -12.54 16.30
C LYS A 110 1.65 -12.76 15.19
N VAL A 111 1.63 -11.88 14.19
CA VAL A 111 2.86 -11.41 13.53
C VAL A 111 3.50 -10.38 14.45
#